data_AF-D4MR89-F1
#
_entry.id   AF-D4MR89-F1
#
_cell.length_a   1.000
_cell.length_b   1.000
_cell.length_c   1.000
_cell.angle_alpha   90.00
_cell.angle_beta   90.00
_cell.angle_gamma   90.00
#
_symmetry.space_group_name_H-M   'P 1'
#
loop_
_entity.id
_entity.type
_entity.pdbx_description
1 polymer ?
#
loop_
_entity_poly.entity_id
_entity_poly.type
_entity_poly.pdbx_seq_one_letter_code
_entity_poly.pdbx_strand_id
1 'polypeptide(L)'
;MEGFGTVVTGTLIEGMCETGQEVMVYPQERLLKIRGVQSHGQKEEKAFAGQRTAINLAGIKKEELSRGEVLAYPGSLVNSTMVDATLRLFASTQRKLKNGDRVHLSYGSAQVIGKVILLDADVIEAGQEAFVQLRFDEPICVKRNDKFIVRFYSPVETFGGGTVLNPAADKHKRGQEAVIESLRLKKTGTDIEVLEQMVDEESRRFPEPKELAAWMDLTVSEAEKLLDTLRNKKKILHLNDGSFVGKAYWERVAETAKEILAQFHRENPIVGGMDREELKSRLAERLHLQSMKKAETLMAELEKRKVISIQGSIVSVAGFTVSYSDEASRLVTDLENIYKKAGFEVPSTEELVSAYKDKKQAKQVLAELTKQGVLVKAGTGVLMHKEHWDRALSVLRDYLSSHPEITLGEFRDLLGTSRKYAVMLLETYDQMKITKKMGDARIPGGK
;
A
#
# COMPACT_ATOMS: atom_id res chain seq x y z
N MET A 1 -23.50 -14.42 -39.49
CA MET A 1 -24.43 -15.52 -39.83
C MET A 1 -25.64 -15.35 -38.95
N GLU A 2 -26.82 -15.19 -39.53
CA GLU A 2 -28.05 -15.12 -38.74
C GLU A 2 -28.25 -16.44 -37.99
N GLY A 3 -28.42 -16.37 -36.66
CA GLY A 3 -28.71 -17.52 -35.80
C GLY A 3 -27.57 -18.11 -34.97
N PHE A 4 -26.28 -17.85 -35.29
CA PHE A 4 -25.15 -18.49 -34.58
C PHE A 4 -24.54 -17.66 -33.44
N GLY A 5 -24.86 -16.37 -33.36
CA GLY A 5 -24.16 -15.41 -32.48
C GLY A 5 -23.12 -14.59 -33.24
N THR A 6 -22.32 -13.81 -32.50
CA THR A 6 -21.28 -12.95 -33.07
C THR A 6 -20.03 -13.77 -33.31
N VAL A 7 -19.67 -13.95 -34.59
CA VAL A 7 -18.44 -14.63 -35.01
C VAL A 7 -17.42 -13.59 -35.44
N VAL A 8 -16.28 -13.57 -34.76
CA VAL A 8 -15.13 -12.73 -35.13
C VAL A 8 -14.06 -13.58 -35.78
N THR A 9 -13.28 -12.99 -36.69
CA THR A 9 -12.15 -13.67 -37.34
C THR A 9 -10.88 -12.89 -37.11
N GLY A 10 -9.80 -13.60 -36.79
CA GLY A 10 -8.51 -12.99 -36.50
C GLY A 10 -7.37 -13.98 -36.66
N THR A 11 -6.15 -13.49 -36.59
CA THR A 11 -4.96 -14.34 -36.47
C THR A 11 -4.74 -14.61 -34.99
N LEU A 12 -4.63 -15.88 -34.60
CA LEU A 12 -4.25 -16.27 -33.25
C LEU A 12 -2.74 -16.07 -33.12
N ILE A 13 -2.32 -15.03 -32.41
CA ILE A 13 -0.90 -14.63 -32.36
C ILE A 13 -0.12 -15.53 -31.41
N GLU A 14 -0.70 -15.85 -30.25
CA GLU A 14 -0.03 -16.56 -29.16
C GLU A 14 -0.98 -17.48 -28.39
N GLY A 15 -0.40 -18.52 -27.79
CA GLY A 15 -1.13 -19.45 -26.93
C GLY A 15 -2.11 -20.33 -27.70
N MET A 16 -3.24 -20.62 -27.06
CA MET A 16 -4.34 -21.39 -27.63
C MET A 16 -5.69 -20.81 -27.18
N CYS A 17 -6.75 -21.16 -27.89
CA CYS A 17 -8.11 -20.94 -27.42
C CYS A 17 -8.95 -22.19 -27.60
N GLU A 18 -9.87 -22.47 -26.66
CA GLU A 18 -10.75 -23.62 -26.72
C GLU A 18 -12.23 -23.27 -26.54
N THR A 19 -13.10 -24.12 -27.08
CA THR A 19 -14.55 -23.97 -26.89
C THR A 19 -14.91 -24.09 -25.42
N GLY A 20 -15.74 -23.15 -24.93
CA GLY A 20 -16.14 -23.07 -23.54
C GLY A 20 -15.21 -22.20 -22.67
N GLN A 21 -14.06 -21.79 -23.18
CA GLN A 21 -13.12 -20.94 -22.46
C GLN A 21 -13.64 -19.51 -22.30
N GLU A 22 -13.28 -18.87 -21.18
CA GLU A 22 -13.47 -17.44 -20.98
C GLU A 22 -12.34 -16.65 -21.64
N VAL A 23 -12.72 -15.56 -22.31
CA VAL A 23 -11.81 -14.62 -22.97
C VAL A 23 -12.25 -13.20 -22.68
N MET A 24 -11.31 -12.27 -22.69
CA MET A 24 -11.58 -10.85 -22.51
C MET A 24 -11.35 -10.09 -23.81
N VAL A 25 -12.29 -9.20 -24.13
CA VAL A 25 -12.15 -8.25 -25.24
C VAL A 25 -11.43 -7.01 -24.74
N TYR A 26 -10.33 -6.65 -25.38
CA TYR A 26 -9.51 -5.49 -25.08
C TYR A 26 -9.62 -4.45 -26.22
N PRO A 27 -9.69 -3.14 -25.93
CA PRO A 27 -9.53 -2.48 -24.62
C PRO A 27 -10.81 -2.44 -23.76
N GLN A 28 -11.95 -2.98 -24.19
CA GLN A 28 -13.21 -2.87 -23.44
C GLN A 28 -13.21 -3.57 -22.07
N GLU A 29 -12.28 -4.49 -21.83
CA GLU A 29 -12.19 -5.36 -20.65
C GLU A 29 -13.48 -6.16 -20.39
N ARG A 30 -14.18 -6.54 -21.47
CA ARG A 30 -15.43 -7.31 -21.38
C ARG A 30 -15.14 -8.81 -21.39
N LEU A 31 -15.50 -9.48 -20.31
CA LEU A 31 -15.42 -10.95 -20.20
C LEU A 31 -16.53 -11.61 -21.02
N LEU A 32 -16.14 -12.53 -21.91
CA LEU A 32 -17.01 -13.29 -22.79
C LEU A 32 -16.63 -14.78 -22.75
N LYS A 33 -17.50 -15.62 -23.32
CA LYS A 33 -17.28 -17.06 -23.43
C LYS A 33 -17.24 -17.50 -24.89
N ILE A 34 -16.26 -18.34 -25.23
CA ILE A 34 -16.16 -18.96 -26.56
C ILE A 34 -17.23 -20.05 -26.68
N ARG A 35 -18.13 -19.92 -27.66
CA ARG A 35 -19.15 -20.94 -28.00
C ARG A 35 -18.67 -21.95 -29.02
N GLY A 36 -17.70 -21.58 -29.83
CA GLY A 36 -17.15 -22.44 -30.86
C GLY A 36 -15.95 -21.80 -31.52
N VAL A 37 -15.03 -22.66 -31.94
CA VAL A 37 -13.82 -22.30 -32.65
C VAL A 37 -13.87 -22.93 -34.04
N GLN A 38 -13.44 -22.18 -35.05
CA GLN A 38 -13.24 -22.72 -36.40
C GLN A 38 -11.87 -22.29 -36.92
N SER A 39 -11.17 -23.23 -37.56
CA SER A 39 -9.90 -22.98 -38.25
C SER A 39 -10.02 -23.51 -39.67
N HIS A 40 -9.56 -22.73 -40.66
CA HIS A 40 -9.65 -23.10 -42.09
C HIS A 40 -11.05 -23.58 -42.56
N GLY A 41 -12.13 -23.03 -41.96
CA GLY A 41 -13.51 -23.37 -42.29
C GLY A 41 -14.04 -24.66 -41.65
N GLN A 42 -13.25 -25.36 -40.84
CA GLN A 42 -13.67 -26.54 -40.07
C GLN A 42 -13.91 -26.18 -38.60
N LYS A 43 -14.88 -26.83 -37.97
CA LYS A 43 -15.14 -26.68 -36.53
C LYS A 43 -14.09 -27.48 -35.76
N GLU A 44 -13.44 -26.82 -34.81
CA GLU A 44 -12.42 -27.41 -33.96
C GLU A 44 -12.74 -27.17 -32.48
N GLU A 45 -12.25 -28.04 -31.61
CA GLU A 45 -12.38 -27.82 -30.16
C GLU A 45 -11.36 -26.80 -29.65
N LYS A 46 -10.15 -26.78 -30.23
CA LYS A 46 -9.04 -25.90 -29.89
C LYS A 46 -8.38 -25.34 -31.13
N ALA A 47 -7.88 -24.12 -31.05
CA ALA A 47 -7.00 -23.50 -32.05
C ALA A 47 -5.71 -23.01 -31.41
N PHE A 48 -4.64 -22.94 -32.20
CA PHE A 48 -3.29 -22.64 -31.75
C PHE A 48 -2.67 -21.45 -32.48
N ALA A 49 -1.62 -20.89 -31.88
CA ALA A 49 -0.90 -19.74 -32.42
C ALA A 49 -0.42 -19.98 -33.86
N GLY A 50 -0.51 -18.94 -34.69
CA GLY A 50 -0.21 -18.97 -36.12
C GLY A 50 -1.41 -19.26 -37.02
N GLN A 51 -2.54 -19.73 -36.48
CA GLN A 51 -3.74 -20.04 -37.27
C GLN A 51 -4.62 -18.80 -37.50
N ARG A 52 -5.36 -18.79 -38.61
CA ARG A 52 -6.47 -17.86 -38.82
C ARG A 52 -7.74 -18.49 -38.29
N THR A 53 -8.26 -17.94 -37.21
CA THR A 53 -9.31 -18.55 -36.39
C THR A 53 -10.57 -17.70 -36.41
N ALA A 54 -11.72 -18.35 -36.59
CA ALA A 54 -13.02 -17.76 -36.35
C ALA A 54 -13.53 -18.20 -34.97
N ILE A 55 -13.88 -17.24 -34.12
CA ILE A 55 -14.33 -17.46 -32.76
C ILE A 55 -15.78 -16.99 -32.64
N ASN A 56 -16.67 -17.89 -32.26
CA ASN A 56 -18.05 -17.56 -31.93
C ASN A 56 -18.14 -17.14 -30.46
N LEU A 57 -18.56 -15.90 -30.21
CA LEU A 57 -18.63 -15.29 -28.88
C LEU A 57 -20.06 -15.28 -28.33
N ALA A 58 -20.20 -15.63 -27.05
CA ALA A 58 -21.45 -15.52 -26.31
C ALA A 58 -21.66 -14.09 -25.78
N GLY A 59 -22.91 -13.62 -25.80
CA GLY A 59 -23.32 -12.45 -25.01
C GLY A 59 -22.85 -11.10 -25.53
N ILE A 60 -22.50 -11.01 -26.82
CA ILE A 60 -22.12 -9.77 -27.49
C ILE A 60 -22.72 -9.70 -28.89
N LYS A 61 -23.12 -8.51 -29.34
CA LYS A 61 -23.56 -8.24 -30.70
C LYS A 61 -22.40 -7.76 -31.57
N LYS A 62 -22.53 -7.88 -32.88
CA LYS A 62 -21.50 -7.48 -33.85
C LYS A 62 -21.18 -5.98 -33.76
N GLU A 63 -22.20 -5.16 -33.50
CA GLU A 63 -22.08 -3.70 -33.45
C GLU A 63 -21.34 -3.20 -32.20
N GLU A 64 -21.17 -4.06 -31.20
CA GLU A 64 -20.43 -3.78 -29.96
C GLU A 64 -18.94 -4.10 -30.10
N LEU A 65 -18.50 -4.63 -31.25
CA LEU A 65 -17.10 -4.97 -31.51
C LEU A 65 -16.55 -4.17 -32.68
N SER A 66 -15.30 -3.74 -32.54
CA SER A 66 -14.59 -2.96 -33.56
C SER A 66 -13.35 -3.69 -34.05
N ARG A 67 -12.99 -3.46 -35.32
CA ARG A 67 -11.71 -3.95 -35.85
C ARG A 67 -10.57 -3.30 -35.08
N GLY A 68 -9.59 -4.11 -34.66
CA GLY A 68 -8.46 -3.66 -33.86
C GLY A 68 -8.55 -4.10 -32.40
N GLU A 69 -9.73 -4.52 -31.95
CA GLU A 69 -9.90 -5.13 -30.63
C GLU A 69 -9.24 -6.50 -30.56
N VAL A 70 -8.74 -6.84 -29.38
CA VAL A 70 -7.96 -8.05 -29.12
C VAL A 70 -8.74 -8.97 -28.20
N LEU A 71 -8.80 -10.25 -28.55
CA LEU A 71 -9.25 -11.32 -27.66
C LEU A 71 -8.02 -11.93 -26.97
N ALA A 72 -8.00 -11.92 -25.65
CA ALA A 72 -6.93 -12.52 -24.88
C ALA A 72 -7.45 -13.17 -23.59
N TYR A 73 -6.57 -13.90 -22.90
CA TYR A 73 -6.87 -14.42 -21.57
C TYR A 73 -7.16 -13.26 -20.61
N PRO A 74 -8.15 -13.36 -19.71
CA PRO A 74 -8.45 -12.32 -18.74
C PRO A 74 -7.22 -11.94 -17.91
N GLY A 75 -6.88 -10.65 -17.87
CA GLY A 75 -5.73 -10.13 -17.13
C GLY A 75 -4.36 -10.33 -17.80
N SER A 76 -4.31 -10.87 -19.02
CA SER A 76 -3.04 -11.06 -19.75
C SER A 76 -2.57 -9.82 -20.52
N LEU A 77 -3.44 -8.83 -20.69
CA LEU A 77 -3.14 -7.55 -21.32
C LEU A 77 -3.50 -6.41 -20.37
N VAL A 78 -2.82 -5.29 -20.53
CA VAL A 78 -3.04 -4.06 -19.77
C VAL A 78 -3.40 -2.94 -20.73
N ASN A 79 -4.48 -2.23 -20.41
CA ASN A 79 -4.86 -1.00 -21.10
C ASN A 79 -3.96 0.16 -20.65
N SER A 80 -3.41 0.89 -21.61
CA SER A 80 -2.62 2.08 -21.30
C SER A 80 -2.82 3.20 -22.31
N THR A 81 -2.74 4.44 -21.82
CA THR A 81 -2.64 5.64 -22.66
C THR A 81 -1.20 6.12 -22.82
N MET A 82 -0.23 5.45 -22.18
CA MET A 82 1.19 5.79 -22.22
C MET A 82 2.05 4.54 -22.37
N VAL A 83 2.83 4.51 -23.46
CA VAL A 83 3.67 3.38 -23.84
C VAL A 83 5.09 3.89 -24.08
N ASP A 84 6.07 3.25 -23.47
CA ASP A 84 7.47 3.53 -23.79
C ASP A 84 7.96 2.60 -24.89
N ALA A 85 8.70 3.14 -25.84
CA ALA A 85 9.12 2.43 -27.04
C ALA A 85 10.47 2.93 -27.57
N THR A 86 11.08 2.15 -28.46
CA THR A 86 12.02 2.70 -29.43
C THR A 86 11.25 3.12 -30.67
N LEU A 87 11.68 4.20 -31.32
CA LEU A 87 11.13 4.65 -32.60
C LEU A 87 12.27 5.00 -33.54
N ARG A 88 12.28 4.33 -34.70
CA ARG A 88 13.23 4.53 -35.77
C ARG A 88 12.54 5.04 -37.03
N LEU A 89 13.09 6.08 -37.64
CA LEU A 89 12.66 6.53 -38.97
C LEU A 89 13.36 5.74 -40.05
N PHE A 90 12.68 5.50 -41.18
CA PHE A 90 13.31 4.82 -42.32
C PHE A 90 14.45 5.67 -42.88
N ALA A 91 15.53 5.04 -43.35
CA ALA A 91 16.62 5.77 -44.00
C ALA A 91 16.17 6.47 -45.29
N SER A 92 15.10 5.97 -45.93
CA SER A 92 14.54 6.53 -47.17
C SER A 92 13.57 7.69 -46.97
N THR A 93 13.18 8.00 -45.73
CA THR A 93 12.20 9.06 -45.49
C THR A 93 12.82 10.45 -45.65
N GLN A 94 12.03 11.39 -46.20
CA GLN A 94 12.37 12.81 -46.23
C GLN A 94 11.78 13.57 -45.02
N ARG A 95 11.08 12.85 -44.12
CA ARG A 95 10.45 13.41 -42.93
C ARG A 95 11.40 13.37 -41.74
N LYS A 96 11.23 14.33 -40.85
CA LYS A 96 11.79 14.32 -39.50
C LYS A 96 10.66 14.27 -38.50
N LEU A 97 10.91 13.66 -37.34
CA LEU A 97 9.96 13.60 -36.24
C LEU A 97 10.43 14.53 -35.11
N LYS A 98 9.61 15.51 -34.77
CA LYS A 98 9.88 16.44 -33.67
C LYS A 98 9.17 16.00 -32.40
N ASN A 99 9.68 16.45 -31.26
CA ASN A 99 9.00 16.24 -29.99
C ASN A 99 7.60 16.87 -29.98
N GLY A 100 6.61 16.06 -29.64
CA GLY A 100 5.21 16.45 -29.54
C GLY A 100 4.42 16.30 -30.83
N ASP A 101 5.03 15.83 -31.93
CA ASP A 101 4.32 15.54 -33.17
C ASP A 101 3.23 14.48 -32.94
N ARG A 102 2.09 14.66 -33.63
CA ARG A 102 1.04 13.65 -33.70
C ARG A 102 1.30 12.73 -34.86
N VAL A 103 1.14 11.44 -34.64
CA VAL A 103 1.35 10.40 -35.65
C VAL A 103 0.21 9.40 -35.62
N HIS A 104 -0.06 8.78 -36.76
CA HIS A 104 -0.86 7.56 -36.80
C HIS A 104 0.04 6.39 -36.43
N LEU A 105 -0.34 5.66 -35.39
CA LEU A 105 0.29 4.42 -34.98
C LEU A 105 -0.55 3.26 -35.48
N SER A 106 0.07 2.33 -36.21
CA SER A 106 -0.55 1.05 -36.58
C SER A 106 0.10 -0.06 -35.78
N TYR A 107 -0.69 -0.77 -34.98
CA TYR A 107 -0.26 -1.87 -34.11
C TYR A 107 -1.28 -3.01 -34.22
N GLY A 108 -0.80 -4.26 -34.35
CA GLY A 108 -1.65 -5.40 -34.64
C GLY A 108 -2.58 -5.13 -35.84
N SER A 109 -3.89 -5.14 -35.60
CA SER A 109 -4.92 -4.81 -36.61
C SER A 109 -5.62 -3.47 -36.38
N ALA A 110 -5.13 -2.67 -35.42
CA ALA A 110 -5.66 -1.39 -35.01
C ALA A 110 -4.85 -0.21 -35.56
N GLN A 111 -5.47 0.97 -35.56
CA GLN A 111 -4.81 2.24 -35.84
C GLN A 111 -5.31 3.30 -34.86
N VAL A 112 -4.38 4.05 -34.25
CA VAL A 112 -4.69 5.11 -33.29
C VAL A 112 -3.86 6.36 -33.62
N ILE A 113 -4.30 7.53 -33.17
CA ILE A 113 -3.49 8.75 -33.20
C ILE A 113 -2.82 8.92 -31.83
N GLY A 114 -1.50 9.06 -31.83
CA GLY A 114 -0.72 9.30 -30.62
C GLY A 114 0.19 10.52 -30.76
N LYS A 115 0.51 11.14 -29.63
CA LYS A 115 1.55 12.17 -29.50
C LYS A 115 2.86 11.50 -29.15
N VAL A 116 3.92 11.79 -29.90
CA VAL A 116 5.27 11.25 -29.65
C VAL A 116 6.04 12.21 -28.76
N ILE A 117 6.52 11.74 -27.61
CA ILE A 117 7.41 12.49 -26.73
C ILE A 117 8.81 11.89 -26.85
N LEU A 118 9.77 12.68 -27.32
CA LEU A 118 11.17 12.26 -27.46
C LEU A 118 11.87 12.41 -26.11
N LEU A 119 12.43 11.30 -25.60
CA LEU A 119 12.99 11.26 -24.24
C LEU A 119 14.49 11.58 -24.23
N ASP A 120 15.23 11.13 -25.23
CA ASP A 120 16.69 11.24 -25.37
C ASP A 120 17.15 12.03 -26.61
N ALA A 121 16.22 12.66 -27.33
CA ALA A 121 16.50 13.47 -28.52
C ALA A 121 15.56 14.69 -28.65
N ASP A 122 15.97 15.68 -29.44
CA ASP A 122 15.13 16.82 -29.83
C ASP A 122 14.38 16.60 -31.16
N VAL A 123 14.99 15.81 -32.04
CA VAL A 123 14.46 15.44 -33.35
C VAL A 123 14.98 14.06 -33.72
N ILE A 124 14.19 13.28 -34.45
CA ILE A 124 14.65 12.05 -35.12
C ILE A 124 14.72 12.33 -36.62
N GLU A 125 15.90 12.16 -37.20
CA GLU A 125 16.12 12.25 -38.65
C GLU A 125 16.07 10.88 -39.33
N ALA A 126 16.17 10.87 -40.65
CA ALA A 126 16.13 9.64 -41.45
C ALA A 126 17.19 8.62 -40.97
N GLY A 127 16.76 7.38 -40.75
CA GLY A 127 17.63 6.28 -40.29
C GLY A 127 17.97 6.29 -38.79
N GLN A 128 17.70 7.38 -38.08
CA GLN A 128 17.96 7.50 -36.64
C GLN A 128 16.87 6.84 -35.80
N GLU A 129 17.24 6.48 -34.58
CA GLU A 129 16.37 5.89 -33.56
C GLU A 129 16.48 6.68 -32.26
N ALA A 130 15.38 6.79 -31.51
CA ALA A 130 15.33 7.41 -30.20
C ALA A 130 14.43 6.61 -29.24
N PHE A 131 14.59 6.82 -27.94
CA PHE A 131 13.63 6.41 -26.94
C PHE A 131 12.47 7.41 -26.90
N VAL A 132 11.25 6.89 -26.95
CA VAL A 132 10.04 7.71 -27.00
C VAL A 132 9.03 7.22 -25.98
N GLN A 133 8.21 8.16 -25.51
CA GLN A 133 6.93 7.84 -24.88
C GLN A 133 5.81 8.23 -25.85
N LEU A 134 5.01 7.25 -26.23
CA LEU A 134 3.80 7.44 -27.02
C LEU A 134 2.63 7.72 -26.09
N ARG A 135 1.90 8.81 -26.32
CA ARG A 135 0.74 9.22 -25.51
C ARG A 135 -0.52 9.23 -26.36
N PHE A 136 -1.56 8.56 -25.89
CA PHE A 136 -2.82 8.40 -26.60
C PHE A 136 -3.97 9.08 -25.86
N ASP A 137 -4.96 9.54 -26.62
CA ASP A 137 -6.19 10.10 -26.05
C ASP A 137 -7.12 8.98 -25.53
N GLU A 138 -7.06 7.80 -26.17
CA GLU A 138 -7.82 6.60 -25.82
C GLU A 138 -6.87 5.45 -25.41
N PRO A 139 -7.27 4.56 -24.49
CA PRO A 139 -6.45 3.42 -24.11
C PRO A 139 -6.17 2.46 -25.27
N ILE A 140 -4.94 1.97 -25.33
CA ILE A 140 -4.53 0.92 -26.26
C ILE A 140 -4.03 -0.32 -25.49
N CYS A 141 -3.93 -1.43 -26.21
CA CYS A 141 -3.44 -2.71 -25.67
C CYS A 141 -2.31 -3.19 -26.55
N VAL A 142 -1.12 -3.24 -25.98
CA VAL A 142 0.10 -3.73 -26.61
C VAL A 142 0.90 -4.50 -25.58
N LYS A 143 1.80 -5.36 -26.04
CA LYS A 143 2.73 -6.13 -25.21
C LYS A 143 4.15 -5.60 -25.34
N ARG A 144 5.00 -5.96 -24.40
CA ARG A 144 6.44 -5.78 -24.55
C ARG A 144 6.90 -6.50 -25.82
N ASN A 145 7.83 -5.89 -26.55
CA ASN A 145 8.37 -6.37 -27.83
C ASN A 145 7.43 -6.29 -29.04
N ASP A 146 6.17 -5.87 -28.87
CA ASP A 146 5.29 -5.61 -30.01
C ASP A 146 5.91 -4.60 -30.97
N LYS A 147 5.78 -4.89 -32.26
CA LYS A 147 6.20 -3.99 -33.33
C LYS A 147 5.03 -3.12 -33.76
N PHE A 148 5.34 -1.87 -34.06
CA PHE A 148 4.37 -0.94 -34.62
C PHE A 148 4.98 -0.15 -35.78
N ILE A 149 4.10 0.40 -36.59
CA ILE A 149 4.43 1.26 -37.71
C ILE A 149 3.92 2.68 -37.41
N VAL A 150 4.70 3.67 -37.79
CA VAL A 150 4.36 5.08 -37.63
C VAL A 150 4.13 5.71 -38.99
N ARG A 151 2.97 6.38 -39.12
CA ARG A 151 2.56 7.08 -40.33
C ARG A 151 2.30 8.56 -40.03
N PHE A 152 2.68 9.42 -40.96
CA PHE A 152 2.57 10.86 -40.82
C PHE A 152 1.10 11.27 -40.75
N TYR A 153 0.81 12.35 -40.03
CA TYR A 153 -0.57 12.76 -39.75
C TYR A 153 -1.32 13.16 -41.02
N SER A 154 -0.71 13.98 -41.88
CA SER A 154 -1.28 14.33 -43.19
C SER A 154 -0.21 14.94 -44.11
N PRO A 155 -0.01 14.44 -45.34
CA PRO A 155 -0.65 13.24 -45.91
C PRO A 155 -0.20 11.96 -45.19
N VAL A 156 -1.03 10.91 -45.23
CA VAL A 156 -0.80 9.65 -44.50
C VAL A 156 0.28 8.82 -45.19
N GLU A 157 1.52 9.05 -44.79
CA GLU A 157 2.73 8.42 -45.33
C GLU A 157 3.43 7.60 -44.26
N THR A 158 3.78 6.33 -44.55
CA THR A 158 4.55 5.50 -43.61
C THR A 158 6.01 5.91 -43.64
N PHE A 159 6.58 6.30 -42.49
CA PHE A 159 7.92 6.89 -42.45
C PHE A 159 8.82 6.36 -41.32
N GLY A 160 8.31 5.47 -40.48
CA GLY A 160 9.07 4.82 -39.43
C GLY A 160 8.31 3.68 -38.77
N GLY A 161 8.90 3.15 -37.71
CA GLY A 161 8.34 2.09 -36.89
C GLY A 161 9.12 1.94 -35.59
N GLY A 162 8.71 1.01 -34.74
CA GLY A 162 9.30 0.89 -33.43
C GLY A 162 8.94 -0.40 -32.72
N THR A 163 9.45 -0.50 -31.50
CA THR A 163 9.23 -1.65 -30.61
C THR A 163 8.78 -1.15 -29.25
N VAL A 164 7.72 -1.76 -28.71
CA VAL A 164 7.25 -1.48 -27.35
C VAL A 164 8.25 -2.03 -26.33
N LEU A 165 8.64 -1.20 -25.38
CA LEU A 165 9.54 -1.56 -24.29
C LEU A 165 8.80 -1.70 -22.96
N ASN A 166 7.82 -0.83 -22.72
CA ASN A 166 6.93 -0.89 -21.57
C ASN A 166 5.49 -0.59 -22.02
N PRO A 167 4.55 -1.55 -21.94
CA PRO A 167 3.18 -1.38 -22.42
C PRO A 167 2.33 -0.48 -21.50
N ALA A 168 2.73 -0.27 -20.25
CA ALA A 168 1.97 0.53 -19.28
C ALA A 168 2.93 1.40 -18.45
N ALA A 169 3.34 2.54 -19.03
CA ALA A 169 4.31 3.43 -18.41
C ALA A 169 3.67 4.62 -17.69
N ASP A 170 4.34 5.09 -16.64
CA ASP A 170 4.03 6.38 -16.04
C ASP A 170 4.50 7.54 -16.91
N LYS A 171 3.94 8.72 -16.67
CA LYS A 171 4.30 9.93 -17.40
C LYS A 171 5.75 10.32 -17.14
N HIS A 172 6.58 10.27 -18.18
CA HIS A 172 7.97 10.71 -18.11
C HIS A 172 8.14 12.19 -18.41
N LYS A 173 9.19 12.79 -17.83
CA LYS A 173 9.73 14.08 -18.31
C LYS A 173 10.91 13.80 -19.24
N ARG A 174 11.13 14.70 -20.21
CA ARG A 174 12.24 14.59 -21.17
C ARG A 174 13.58 14.73 -20.45
N GLY A 175 14.61 14.06 -20.96
CA GLY A 175 15.99 14.16 -20.48
C GLY A 175 16.22 13.59 -19.07
N GLN A 176 15.31 12.76 -18.56
CA GLN A 176 15.52 12.06 -17.29
C GLN A 176 16.44 10.87 -17.51
N GLU A 177 17.72 11.00 -17.10
CA GLU A 177 18.73 9.97 -17.36
C GLU A 177 18.32 8.59 -16.80
N ALA A 178 17.77 8.54 -15.58
CA ALA A 178 17.31 7.29 -14.99
C ALA A 178 16.22 6.57 -15.83
N VAL A 179 15.35 7.33 -16.51
CA VAL A 179 14.35 6.76 -17.42
C VAL A 179 15.02 6.23 -18.68
N ILE A 180 15.96 7.00 -19.24
CA ILE A 180 16.70 6.61 -20.46
C ILE A 180 17.53 5.34 -20.21
N GLU A 181 18.22 5.24 -19.08
CA GLU A 181 18.97 4.05 -18.68
C GLU A 181 18.05 2.84 -18.49
N SER A 182 16.89 3.01 -17.85
CA SER A 182 15.88 1.96 -17.75
C SER A 182 15.40 1.48 -19.12
N LEU A 183 15.08 2.39 -20.05
CA LEU A 183 14.64 2.03 -21.39
C LEU A 183 15.74 1.34 -22.20
N ARG A 184 16.99 1.77 -22.02
CA ARG A 184 18.15 1.09 -22.60
C ARG A 184 18.26 -0.34 -22.09
N LEU A 185 18.11 -0.56 -20.77
CA LEU A 185 18.07 -1.89 -20.19
C LEU A 185 16.88 -2.71 -20.71
N LYS A 186 15.67 -2.14 -20.80
CA LYS A 186 14.48 -2.81 -21.34
C LYS A 186 14.64 -3.26 -22.79
N LYS A 187 15.42 -2.52 -23.58
CA LYS A 187 15.71 -2.80 -24.98
C LYS A 187 16.71 -3.94 -25.17
N THR A 188 17.77 -4.01 -24.36
CA THR A 188 18.90 -4.93 -24.59
C THR A 188 19.12 -5.97 -23.51
N GLY A 189 18.48 -5.80 -22.35
CA GLY A 189 18.61 -6.67 -21.18
C GLY A 189 17.83 -7.97 -21.33
N THR A 190 18.24 -8.95 -20.56
CA THR A 190 17.54 -10.23 -20.41
C THR A 190 16.23 -10.06 -19.64
N ASP A 191 15.31 -11.01 -19.76
CA ASP A 191 14.02 -10.90 -19.07
C ASP A 191 14.14 -10.81 -17.55
N ILE A 192 15.15 -11.43 -16.94
CA ILE A 192 15.39 -11.32 -15.50
C ILE A 192 15.88 -9.93 -15.09
N GLU A 193 16.73 -9.29 -15.90
CA GLU A 193 17.23 -7.93 -15.63
C GLU A 193 16.12 -6.90 -15.83
N VAL A 194 15.29 -7.10 -16.87
CA VAL A 194 14.16 -6.22 -17.12
C VAL A 194 13.08 -6.39 -16.04
N LEU A 195 12.81 -7.61 -15.59
CA LEU A 195 11.91 -7.85 -14.48
C LEU A 195 12.41 -7.20 -13.17
N GLU A 196 13.72 -7.29 -12.87
CA GLU A 196 14.32 -6.60 -11.71
C GLU A 196 14.06 -5.09 -11.79
N GLN A 197 14.32 -4.49 -12.96
CA GLN A 197 14.06 -3.07 -13.22
C GLN A 197 12.58 -2.70 -13.07
N MET A 198 11.66 -3.53 -13.57
CA MET A 198 10.22 -3.28 -13.44
C MET A 198 9.75 -3.34 -11.99
N VAL A 199 10.26 -4.30 -11.20
CA VAL A 199 9.95 -4.38 -9.77
C VAL A 199 10.47 -3.13 -9.04
N ASP A 200 11.67 -2.66 -9.34
CA ASP A 200 12.25 -1.46 -8.72
C ASP A 200 11.41 -0.20 -9.01
N GLU A 201 10.99 -0.01 -10.27
CA GLU A 201 10.15 1.12 -10.69
C GLU A 201 8.77 1.11 -10.05
N GLU A 202 8.15 -0.07 -10.01
CA GLU A 202 6.78 -0.24 -9.52
C GLU A 202 6.72 -0.50 -8.01
N SER A 203 7.85 -0.51 -7.30
CA SER A 203 7.89 -0.83 -5.86
C SER A 203 6.97 0.04 -4.98
N ARG A 204 6.65 1.27 -5.39
CA ARG A 204 5.65 2.11 -4.71
C ARG A 204 4.22 1.58 -4.84
N ARG A 205 3.95 0.84 -5.91
CA ARG A 205 2.66 0.23 -6.23
C ARG A 205 2.49 -1.19 -5.72
N PHE A 206 3.58 -1.84 -5.30
CA PHE A 206 3.58 -3.20 -4.75
C PHE A 206 3.07 -4.17 -5.81
N PRO A 207 3.81 -4.31 -6.94
CA PRO A 207 3.37 -5.10 -8.06
C PRO A 207 3.18 -6.57 -7.67
N GLU A 208 2.08 -7.14 -8.13
CA GLU A 208 1.79 -8.57 -8.00
C GLU A 208 2.39 -9.36 -9.17
N PRO A 209 2.68 -10.67 -9.01
CA PRO A 209 3.20 -11.51 -10.09
C PRO A 209 2.39 -11.46 -11.38
N LYS A 210 1.05 -11.37 -11.28
CA LYS A 210 0.15 -11.31 -12.43
C LYS A 210 0.31 -10.02 -13.25
N GLU A 211 0.58 -8.90 -12.58
CA GLU A 211 0.76 -7.59 -13.23
C GLU A 211 2.11 -7.55 -13.95
N LEU A 212 3.16 -8.03 -13.27
CA LEU A 212 4.50 -8.16 -13.84
C LEU A 212 4.51 -9.11 -15.04
N ALA A 213 3.79 -10.23 -14.96
CA ALA A 213 3.64 -11.17 -16.06
C ALA A 213 2.99 -10.50 -17.29
N ALA A 214 1.89 -9.76 -17.09
CA ALA A 214 1.21 -9.06 -18.17
C ALA A 214 2.10 -7.97 -18.81
N TRP A 215 2.89 -7.24 -18.03
CA TRP A 215 3.80 -6.22 -18.57
C TRP A 215 5.03 -6.79 -19.26
N MET A 216 5.51 -7.94 -18.81
CA MET A 216 6.71 -8.61 -19.34
C MET A 216 6.42 -9.50 -20.55
N ASP A 217 5.15 -9.70 -20.89
CA ASP A 217 4.68 -10.69 -21.86
C ASP A 217 5.10 -12.13 -21.48
N LEU A 218 4.84 -12.49 -20.23
CA LEU A 218 5.13 -13.80 -19.66
C LEU A 218 3.85 -14.45 -19.14
N THR A 219 3.87 -15.77 -19.00
CA THR A 219 2.89 -16.44 -18.14
C THR A 219 3.18 -16.12 -16.66
N VAL A 220 2.15 -16.21 -15.82
CA VAL A 220 2.31 -15.99 -14.36
C VAL A 220 3.36 -16.95 -13.79
N SER A 221 3.38 -18.21 -14.23
CA SER A 221 4.36 -19.20 -13.77
C SER A 221 5.80 -18.86 -14.18
N GLU A 222 6.01 -18.31 -15.38
CA GLU A 222 7.34 -17.86 -15.81
C GLU A 222 7.81 -16.65 -15.00
N ALA A 223 6.93 -15.67 -14.79
CA ALA A 223 7.22 -14.52 -13.94
C ALA A 223 7.57 -14.94 -12.51
N GLU A 224 6.80 -15.85 -11.90
CA GLU A 224 7.08 -16.39 -10.56
C GLU A 224 8.46 -17.06 -10.46
N LYS A 225 8.87 -17.85 -11.47
CA LYS A 225 10.21 -18.48 -11.49
C LYS A 225 11.33 -17.43 -11.54
N LEU A 226 11.16 -16.38 -12.33
CA LEU A 226 12.13 -15.29 -12.40
C LEU A 226 12.17 -14.49 -11.09
N LEU A 227 11.01 -14.19 -10.49
CA LEU A 227 10.89 -13.53 -9.20
C LEU A 227 11.55 -14.34 -8.08
N ASP A 228 11.35 -15.66 -8.05
CA ASP A 228 12.02 -16.56 -7.11
C ASP A 228 13.54 -16.51 -7.26
N THR A 229 14.04 -16.45 -8.50
CA THR A 229 15.47 -16.32 -8.78
C THR A 229 16.02 -14.98 -8.25
N LEU A 230 15.31 -13.87 -8.49
CA LEU A 230 15.68 -12.54 -7.98
C LEU A 230 15.62 -12.47 -6.44
N ARG A 231 14.61 -13.11 -5.83
CA ARG A 231 14.45 -13.22 -4.38
C ARG A 231 15.61 -13.99 -3.77
N ASN A 232 16.00 -15.11 -4.35
CA ASN A 232 17.13 -15.92 -3.89
C ASN A 232 18.46 -15.15 -3.97
N LYS A 233 18.62 -14.30 -5.00
CA LYS A 233 19.74 -13.36 -5.13
C LYS A 233 19.63 -12.12 -4.22
N LYS A 234 18.57 -12.00 -3.42
CA LYS A 234 18.27 -10.85 -2.55
C LYS A 234 18.19 -9.51 -3.29
N LYS A 235 17.79 -9.52 -4.57
CA LYS A 235 17.56 -8.29 -5.36
C LYS A 235 16.20 -7.68 -5.11
N ILE A 236 15.21 -8.53 -4.82
CA ILE A 236 13.84 -8.13 -4.50
C ILE A 236 13.37 -8.77 -3.19
N LEU A 237 12.29 -8.22 -2.67
CA LEU A 237 11.60 -8.66 -1.47
C LEU A 237 10.21 -9.15 -1.83
N HIS A 238 9.82 -10.30 -1.29
CA HIS A 238 8.44 -10.78 -1.31
C HIS A 238 7.73 -10.31 -0.04
N LEU A 239 6.62 -9.59 -0.19
CA LEU A 239 5.78 -9.08 0.89
C LEU A 239 4.70 -10.10 1.28
N ASN A 240 4.11 -9.92 2.47
CA ASN A 240 3.14 -10.89 3.01
C ASN A 240 1.80 -10.91 2.26
N ASP A 241 1.50 -9.90 1.44
CA ASP A 241 0.30 -9.84 0.61
C ASP A 241 0.49 -10.43 -0.79
N GLY A 242 1.65 -11.05 -1.07
CA GLY A 242 1.97 -11.66 -2.37
C GLY A 242 2.68 -10.73 -3.35
N SER A 243 2.80 -9.44 -3.02
CA SER A 243 3.45 -8.45 -3.86
C SER A 243 4.98 -8.43 -3.70
N PHE A 244 5.66 -7.76 -4.62
CA PHE A 244 7.11 -7.64 -4.62
C PHE A 244 7.57 -6.19 -4.59
N VAL A 245 8.70 -5.94 -3.92
CA VAL A 245 9.40 -4.65 -3.95
C VAL A 245 10.89 -4.83 -4.13
N GLY A 246 11.54 -3.83 -4.72
CA GLY A 246 12.98 -3.76 -4.90
C GLY A 246 13.74 -3.68 -3.59
N LYS A 247 14.98 -4.19 -3.56
CA LYS A 247 15.86 -4.08 -2.39
C LYS A 247 16.09 -2.62 -1.99
N ALA A 248 16.40 -1.75 -2.95
CA ALA A 248 16.66 -0.33 -2.68
C ALA A 248 15.42 0.38 -2.12
N TYR A 249 14.23 0.02 -2.62
CA TYR A 249 12.97 0.51 -2.06
C TYR A 249 12.82 0.08 -0.60
N TRP A 250 13.02 -1.21 -0.32
CA TRP A 250 12.93 -1.75 1.03
C TRP A 250 13.92 -1.10 2.01
N GLU A 251 15.17 -0.89 1.60
CA GLU A 251 16.18 -0.21 2.41
C GLU A 251 15.73 1.21 2.78
N ARG A 252 15.15 1.94 1.83
CA ARG A 252 14.56 3.26 2.09
C ARG A 252 13.37 3.18 3.05
N VAL A 253 12.50 2.17 2.95
CA VAL A 253 11.39 1.97 3.90
C VAL A 253 11.94 1.76 5.31
N ALA A 254 12.91 0.86 5.46
CA ALA A 254 13.52 0.54 6.76
C ALA A 254 14.19 1.78 7.38
N GLU A 255 14.92 2.55 6.58
CA GLU A 255 15.57 3.77 7.06
C GLU A 255 14.54 4.86 7.43
N THR A 256 13.51 5.05 6.61
CA THR A 256 12.43 6.01 6.91
C THR A 256 11.74 5.68 8.24
N ALA A 257 11.46 4.39 8.50
CA ALA A 257 10.86 3.96 9.76
C ALA A 257 11.77 4.25 10.96
N LYS A 258 13.08 3.97 10.84
CA LYS A 258 14.06 4.28 11.89
C LYS A 258 14.18 5.78 12.14
N GLU A 259 14.20 6.60 11.09
CA GLU A 259 14.26 8.05 11.21
C GLU A 259 13.04 8.62 11.94
N ILE A 260 11.83 8.15 11.60
CA ILE A 260 10.59 8.56 12.27
C ILE A 260 10.66 8.22 13.77
N LEU A 261 11.05 6.98 14.10
CA LEU A 261 11.16 6.52 15.49
C LEU A 261 12.27 7.24 16.25
N ALA A 262 13.43 7.46 15.64
CA ALA A 262 14.54 8.20 16.23
C ALA A 262 14.16 9.66 16.50
N GLN A 263 13.43 10.30 15.59
CA GLN A 263 12.88 11.64 15.82
C GLN A 263 11.90 11.65 17.00
N PHE A 264 11.00 10.67 17.06
CA PHE A 264 10.04 10.56 18.16
C PHE A 264 10.70 10.37 19.53
N HIS A 265 11.72 9.50 19.64
CA HIS A 265 12.44 9.31 20.90
C HIS A 265 13.26 10.53 21.31
N ARG A 266 13.80 11.31 20.35
CA ARG A 266 14.42 12.61 20.68
C ARG A 266 13.43 13.61 21.26
N GLU A 267 12.20 13.62 20.76
CA GLU A 267 11.12 14.50 21.23
C GLU A 267 10.44 13.98 22.51
N ASN A 268 10.54 12.67 22.77
CA ASN A 268 9.89 11.99 23.90
C ASN A 268 10.84 10.97 24.57
N PRO A 269 11.89 11.41 25.30
CA PRO A 269 12.94 10.53 25.82
C PRO A 269 12.48 9.47 26.84
N ILE A 270 11.30 9.66 27.42
CA ILE A 270 10.75 8.86 28.52
C ILE A 270 9.76 7.80 28.01
N VAL A 271 9.38 7.86 26.73
CA VAL A 271 8.38 6.96 26.16
C VAL A 271 9.08 5.77 25.51
N GLY A 272 8.62 4.56 25.83
CA GLY A 272 9.21 3.31 25.32
C GLY A 272 9.06 3.07 23.82
N GLY A 273 8.18 3.80 23.15
CA GLY A 273 7.97 3.76 21.70
C GLY A 273 6.79 4.62 21.23
N MET A 274 6.69 4.79 19.92
CA MET A 274 5.60 5.51 19.24
C MET A 274 4.31 4.68 19.21
N ASP A 275 3.14 5.31 19.11
CA ASP A 275 1.91 4.57 18.83
C ASP A 275 1.97 3.90 17.43
N ARG A 276 1.50 2.66 17.33
CA ARG A 276 1.52 1.87 16.09
C ARG A 276 0.78 2.55 14.94
N GLU A 277 -0.38 3.15 15.21
CA GLU A 277 -1.17 3.82 14.19
C GLU A 277 -0.52 5.13 13.75
N GLU A 278 0.15 5.82 14.69
CA GLU A 278 0.94 7.01 14.38
C GLU A 278 2.13 6.68 13.45
N LEU A 279 2.92 5.65 13.75
CA LEU A 279 4.03 5.24 12.88
C LEU A 279 3.51 4.87 11.48
N LYS A 280 2.44 4.09 11.42
CA LYS A 280 1.82 3.68 10.16
C LYS A 280 1.39 4.90 9.32
N SER A 281 0.76 5.89 9.95
CA SER A 281 0.33 7.12 9.27
C SER A 281 1.51 7.94 8.77
N ARG A 282 2.54 8.17 9.61
CA ARG A 282 3.74 8.92 9.21
C ARG A 282 4.53 8.21 8.11
N LEU A 283 4.61 6.88 8.15
CA LEU A 283 5.28 6.07 7.14
C LEU A 283 4.54 6.17 5.79
N ALA A 284 3.20 6.09 5.81
CA ALA A 284 2.38 6.25 4.61
C ALA A 284 2.56 7.61 3.96
N GLU A 285 2.63 8.68 4.76
CA GLU A 285 2.85 10.04 4.29
C GLU A 285 4.24 10.22 3.68
N ARG A 286 5.32 9.86 4.40
CA ARG A 286 6.70 10.04 3.92
C ARG A 286 7.03 9.23 2.67
N LEU A 287 6.41 8.06 2.51
CA LEU A 287 6.60 7.21 1.33
C LEU A 287 5.59 7.48 0.21
N HIS A 288 4.63 8.39 0.43
CA HIS A 288 3.54 8.69 -0.50
C HIS A 288 2.77 7.43 -0.94
N LEU A 289 2.40 6.58 0.03
CA LEU A 289 1.68 5.34 -0.26
C LEU A 289 0.24 5.61 -0.70
N GLN A 290 -0.24 4.84 -1.66
CA GLN A 290 -1.60 4.98 -2.21
C GLN A 290 -2.69 4.44 -1.28
N SER A 291 -2.36 3.62 -0.29
CA SER A 291 -3.35 3.06 0.64
C SER A 291 -2.75 2.72 2.00
N MET A 292 -3.59 2.81 3.04
CA MET A 292 -3.21 2.39 4.40
C MET A 292 -2.98 0.87 4.51
N LYS A 293 -3.57 0.07 3.62
CA LYS A 293 -3.30 -1.37 3.53
C LYS A 293 -1.83 -1.64 3.17
N LYS A 294 -1.25 -0.87 2.24
CA LYS A 294 0.18 -0.97 1.89
C LYS A 294 1.07 -0.58 3.08
N ALA A 295 0.67 0.44 3.83
CA ALA A 295 1.39 0.82 5.06
C ALA A 295 1.37 -0.31 6.09
N GLU A 296 0.22 -0.99 6.26
CA GLU A 296 0.09 -2.17 7.12
C GLU A 296 0.99 -3.33 6.65
N THR A 297 1.03 -3.61 5.34
CA THR A 297 1.96 -4.62 4.77
C THR A 297 3.41 -4.29 5.12
N LEU A 298 3.84 -3.02 5.01
CA LEU A 298 5.20 -2.61 5.38
C LEU A 298 5.44 -2.74 6.89
N MET A 299 4.48 -2.36 7.73
CA MET A 299 4.60 -2.51 9.19
C MET A 299 4.83 -3.97 9.59
N ALA A 300 4.04 -4.90 9.03
CA ALA A 300 4.21 -6.32 9.27
C ALA A 300 5.58 -6.84 8.80
N GLU A 301 6.07 -6.36 7.65
CA GLU A 301 7.38 -6.77 7.14
C GLU A 301 8.55 -6.17 7.94
N LEU A 302 8.41 -4.94 8.45
CA LEU A 302 9.39 -4.29 9.32
C LEU A 302 9.53 -5.03 10.64
N GLU A 303 8.42 -5.49 11.23
CA GLU A 303 8.41 -6.28 12.45
C GLU A 303 9.03 -7.67 12.22
N LYS A 304 8.56 -8.39 11.20
CA LYS A 304 9.06 -9.73 10.82
C LYS A 304 10.58 -9.75 10.61
N ARG A 305 11.13 -8.68 10.05
CA ARG A 305 12.58 -8.53 9.79
C ARG A 305 13.36 -7.88 10.93
N LYS A 306 12.71 -7.65 12.08
CA LYS A 306 13.32 -7.06 13.27
C LYS A 306 13.95 -5.69 12.99
N VAL A 307 13.32 -4.88 12.14
CA VAL A 307 13.65 -3.45 12.01
C VAL A 307 12.99 -2.67 13.14
N ILE A 308 11.74 -3.04 13.44
CA ILE A 308 10.94 -2.51 14.54
C ILE A 308 10.52 -3.64 15.48
N SER A 309 10.13 -3.30 16.70
CA SER A 309 9.47 -4.18 17.65
C SER A 309 8.12 -3.58 18.03
N ILE A 310 7.07 -4.41 18.04
CA ILE A 310 5.72 -4.01 18.43
C ILE A 310 5.39 -4.70 19.76
N GLN A 311 5.00 -3.91 20.77
CA GLN A 311 4.55 -4.39 22.07
C GLN A 311 3.21 -3.73 22.39
N GLY A 312 2.11 -4.46 22.21
CA GLY A 312 0.75 -3.90 22.31
C GLY A 312 0.53 -2.82 21.25
N SER A 313 0.23 -1.58 21.67
CA SER A 313 0.09 -0.43 20.76
C SER A 313 1.38 0.36 20.55
N ILE A 314 2.49 -0.06 21.16
CA ILE A 314 3.76 0.67 21.14
C ILE A 314 4.72 0.06 20.14
N VAL A 315 5.42 0.90 19.39
CA VAL A 315 6.42 0.53 18.39
C VAL A 315 7.73 1.26 18.64
N SER A 316 8.83 0.52 18.64
CA SER A 316 10.18 1.06 18.77
C SER A 316 11.13 0.43 17.76
N VAL A 317 12.33 0.98 17.60
CA VAL A 317 13.38 0.32 16.82
C VAL A 317 13.73 -0.99 17.53
N ALA A 318 13.93 -2.08 16.78
CA ALA A 318 14.26 -3.36 17.40
C ALA A 318 15.55 -3.25 18.23
N GLY A 319 15.50 -3.75 19.47
CA GLY A 319 16.61 -3.64 20.42
C GLY A 319 16.69 -2.29 21.14
N PHE A 320 15.75 -1.37 20.93
CA PHE A 320 15.67 -0.15 21.72
C PHE A 320 15.41 -0.48 23.19
N THR A 321 16.32 -0.04 24.04
CA THR A 321 16.14 -0.02 25.49
C THR A 321 15.98 1.43 25.91
N VAL A 322 14.97 1.68 26.76
CA VAL A 322 14.76 3.02 27.31
C VAL A 322 15.93 3.34 28.23
N SER A 323 16.90 4.10 27.72
CA SER A 323 17.86 4.77 28.58
C SER A 323 17.19 6.04 29.05
N TYR A 324 16.56 5.98 30.22
CA TYR A 324 16.18 7.19 30.93
C TYR A 324 17.45 8.02 31.12
N SER A 325 17.42 9.32 30.82
CA SER A 325 18.42 10.20 31.40
C SER A 325 18.28 10.14 32.93
N ASP A 326 19.36 10.31 33.68
CA ASP A 326 19.32 10.28 35.15
C ASP A 326 18.24 11.23 35.71
N GLU A 327 17.97 12.34 35.02
CA GLU A 327 16.93 13.32 35.36
C GLU A 327 15.52 12.80 35.06
N ALA A 328 15.30 12.16 33.91
CA ALA A 328 13.99 11.60 33.55
C ALA A 328 13.63 10.38 34.41
N SER A 329 14.60 9.52 34.73
CA SER A 329 14.38 8.37 35.62
C SER A 329 13.96 8.84 37.01
N ARG A 330 14.66 9.85 37.56
CA ARG A 330 14.31 10.49 38.83
C ARG A 330 12.90 11.08 38.79
N LEU A 331 12.54 11.77 37.70
CA LEU A 331 11.20 12.35 37.57
C LEU A 331 10.09 11.27 37.55
N VAL A 332 10.30 10.14 36.86
CA VAL A 332 9.37 9.01 36.87
C VAL A 332 9.22 8.45 38.27
N THR A 333 10.34 8.15 38.93
CA THR A 333 10.36 7.61 40.29
C THR A 333 9.76 8.57 41.31
N ASP A 334 10.03 9.88 41.20
CA ASP A 334 9.48 10.90 42.10
C ASP A 334 7.97 11.02 41.92
N LEU A 335 7.47 11.12 40.68
CA LEU A 335 6.04 11.21 40.41
C LEU A 335 5.28 9.95 40.86
N GLU A 336 5.80 8.76 40.59
CA GLU A 336 5.22 7.50 41.08
C GLU A 336 5.19 7.47 42.61
N ASN A 337 6.31 7.82 43.26
CA ASN A 337 6.40 7.83 44.72
C ASN A 337 5.45 8.84 45.37
N ILE A 338 5.17 9.98 44.73
CA ILE A 338 4.20 10.95 45.24
C ILE A 338 2.81 10.32 45.29
N TYR A 339 2.35 9.70 44.20
CA TYR A 339 1.04 9.02 44.19
C TYR A 339 1.01 7.80 45.10
N LYS A 340 2.12 7.07 45.23
CA LYS A 340 2.23 5.93 46.14
C LYS A 340 2.20 6.37 47.61
N LYS A 341 2.81 7.48 47.99
CA LYS A 341 2.81 8.00 49.37
C LYS A 341 1.51 8.73 49.74
N ALA A 342 0.84 9.36 48.78
CA ALA A 342 -0.38 10.13 49.03
C ALA A 342 -1.60 9.28 49.45
N GLY A 343 -1.60 7.97 49.17
CA GLY A 343 -2.69 7.10 49.54
C GLY A 343 -3.99 7.44 48.82
N PHE A 344 -5.08 7.61 49.57
CA PHE A 344 -6.38 8.02 49.03
C PHE A 344 -6.51 9.54 48.84
N GLU A 345 -5.65 10.34 49.48
CA GLU A 345 -5.72 11.80 49.48
C GLU A 345 -4.73 12.41 48.48
N VAL A 346 -4.92 12.06 47.21
CA VAL A 346 -4.04 12.44 46.11
C VAL A 346 -4.23 13.92 45.69
N PRO A 347 -3.14 14.64 45.36
CA PRO A 347 -3.24 15.99 44.81
C PRO A 347 -3.90 15.98 43.43
N SER A 348 -4.42 17.12 42.98
CA SER A 348 -4.91 17.22 41.60
C SER A 348 -3.74 17.11 40.62
N THR A 349 -4.01 16.57 39.43
CA THR A 349 -2.98 16.41 38.39
C THR A 349 -2.40 17.77 37.99
N GLU A 350 -3.21 18.82 37.99
CA GLU A 350 -2.76 20.19 37.66
C GLU A 350 -1.89 20.80 38.76
N GLU A 351 -2.26 20.64 40.03
CA GLU A 351 -1.45 21.09 41.17
C GLU A 351 -0.07 20.42 41.12
N LEU A 352 -0.03 19.10 40.93
CA LEU A 352 1.22 18.35 40.88
C LEU A 352 2.08 18.80 39.69
N VAL A 353 1.52 18.89 38.48
CA VAL A 353 2.25 19.35 37.29
C VAL A 353 2.77 20.78 37.45
N SER A 354 2.01 21.65 38.13
CA SER A 354 2.41 23.05 38.33
C SER A 354 3.67 23.21 39.19
N ALA A 355 3.97 22.23 40.04
CA ALA A 355 5.16 22.21 40.90
C ALA A 355 6.47 21.88 40.15
N TYR A 356 6.40 21.40 38.90
CA TYR A 356 7.58 21.07 38.10
C TYR A 356 7.96 22.20 37.13
N LYS A 357 9.27 22.40 36.95
CA LYS A 357 9.82 23.39 35.99
C LYS A 357 9.43 23.04 34.55
N ASP A 358 9.55 21.78 34.16
CA ASP A 358 9.08 21.28 32.86
C ASP A 358 7.70 20.63 33.00
N LYS A 359 6.66 21.46 32.83
CA LYS A 359 5.26 21.02 32.89
C LYS A 359 4.91 20.05 31.76
N LYS A 360 5.58 20.15 30.61
CA LYS A 360 5.32 19.27 29.46
C LYS A 360 5.84 17.87 29.75
N GLN A 361 7.06 17.79 30.26
CA GLN A 361 7.69 16.53 30.65
C GLN A 361 6.92 15.85 31.80
N ALA A 362 6.49 16.59 32.82
CA ALA A 362 5.67 16.04 33.91
C ALA A 362 4.33 15.47 33.39
N LYS A 363 3.64 16.18 32.49
CA LYS A 363 2.40 15.66 31.85
C LYS A 363 2.65 14.39 31.04
N GLN A 364 3.76 14.33 30.30
CA GLN A 364 4.14 13.15 29.52
C GLN A 364 4.39 11.93 30.43
N VAL A 365 5.11 12.11 31.54
CA VAL A 365 5.35 11.04 32.52
C VAL A 365 4.04 10.53 33.12
N LEU A 366 3.13 11.42 33.53
CA LEU A 366 1.84 11.01 34.10
C LEU A 366 0.96 10.29 33.08
N ALA A 367 0.95 10.74 31.82
CA ALA A 367 0.25 10.06 30.74
C ALA A 367 0.83 8.65 30.51
N GLU A 368 2.16 8.50 30.56
CA GLU A 368 2.84 7.22 30.40
C GLU A 368 2.56 6.26 31.56
N LEU A 369 2.70 6.71 32.81
CA LEU A 369 2.36 5.91 34.00
C LEU A 369 0.88 5.49 33.99
N THR A 370 -0.02 6.32 33.46
CA THR A 370 -1.43 5.97 33.27
C THR A 370 -1.60 4.92 32.16
N LYS A 371 -0.88 5.06 31.05
CA LYS A 371 -0.91 4.11 29.92
C LYS A 371 -0.37 2.72 30.32
N GLN A 372 0.68 2.68 31.14
CA GLN A 372 1.25 1.45 31.71
C GLN A 372 0.38 0.82 32.80
N GLY A 373 -0.65 1.54 33.27
CA GLY A 373 -1.55 1.08 34.32
C GLY A 373 -0.97 1.16 35.74
N VAL A 374 0.14 1.89 35.93
CA VAL A 374 0.69 2.20 37.27
C VAL A 374 -0.22 3.22 37.97
N LEU A 375 -0.70 4.21 37.21
CA LEU A 375 -1.71 5.16 37.65
C LEU A 375 -3.05 4.90 36.97
N VAL A 376 -4.14 5.19 37.67
CA VAL A 376 -5.51 5.07 37.15
C VAL A 376 -6.27 6.37 37.36
N LYS A 377 -7.25 6.63 36.48
CA LYS A 377 -8.14 7.79 36.61
C LYS A 377 -9.15 7.54 37.73
N ALA A 378 -8.95 8.20 38.86
CA ALA A 378 -9.80 8.06 40.04
C ALA A 378 -10.87 9.15 40.17
N GLY A 379 -10.86 10.13 39.26
CA GLY A 379 -11.85 11.20 39.15
C GLY A 379 -11.46 12.20 38.05
N THR A 380 -12.27 13.23 37.83
CA THR A 380 -11.96 14.29 36.86
C THR A 380 -10.70 15.05 37.28
N GLY A 381 -9.62 14.94 36.51
CA GLY A 381 -8.36 15.62 36.79
C GLY A 381 -7.56 15.00 37.95
N VAL A 382 -7.92 13.81 38.43
CA VAL A 382 -7.26 13.13 39.54
C VAL A 382 -6.79 11.75 39.12
N LEU A 383 -5.50 11.49 39.31
CA LEU A 383 -4.88 10.17 39.15
C LEU A 383 -4.65 9.54 40.52
N MET A 384 -4.64 8.21 40.58
CA MET A 384 -4.34 7.46 41.80
C MET A 384 -3.42 6.29 41.45
N HIS A 385 -2.52 5.93 42.36
CA HIS A 385 -1.71 4.73 42.20
C HIS A 385 -2.60 3.49 42.21
N LYS A 386 -2.36 2.56 41.28
CA LYS A 386 -3.20 1.36 41.10
C LYS A 386 -3.35 0.54 42.37
N GLU A 387 -2.29 0.44 43.18
CA GLU A 387 -2.32 -0.22 44.49
C GLU A 387 -3.42 0.34 45.42
N HIS A 388 -3.56 1.66 45.49
CA HIS A 388 -4.58 2.31 46.33
C HIS A 388 -5.97 2.14 45.73
N TRP A 389 -6.08 2.26 44.41
CA TRP A 389 -7.34 2.02 43.70
C TRP A 389 -7.87 0.60 43.94
N ASP A 390 -7.01 -0.41 43.79
CA ASP A 390 -7.35 -1.82 43.98
C ASP A 390 -7.70 -2.10 45.45
N ARG A 391 -6.97 -1.48 46.40
CA ARG A 391 -7.30 -1.55 47.83
C ARG A 391 -8.68 -0.96 48.14
N ALA A 392 -9.01 0.23 47.63
CA ALA A 392 -10.31 0.85 47.85
C ALA A 392 -11.45 0.00 47.28
N LEU A 393 -11.23 -0.57 46.09
CA LEU A 393 -12.19 -1.44 45.44
C LEU A 393 -12.38 -2.77 46.20
N SER A 394 -11.31 -3.35 46.75
CA SER A 394 -11.40 -4.55 47.59
C SER A 394 -12.23 -4.27 48.83
N VAL A 395 -11.93 -3.20 49.58
CA VAL A 395 -12.68 -2.82 50.80
C VAL A 395 -14.16 -2.62 50.50
N LEU A 396 -14.49 -1.97 49.38
CA LEU A 396 -15.86 -1.77 48.95
C LEU A 396 -16.58 -3.10 48.68
N ARG A 397 -15.93 -4.00 47.92
CA ARG A 397 -16.49 -5.32 47.57
C ARG A 397 -16.65 -6.20 48.80
N ASP A 398 -15.67 -6.19 49.68
CA ASP A 398 -15.70 -6.96 50.93
C ASP A 398 -16.84 -6.47 51.83
N TYR A 399 -17.03 -5.16 51.96
CA TYR A 399 -18.16 -4.61 52.73
C TYR A 399 -19.52 -4.99 52.11
N LEU A 400 -19.67 -4.80 50.79
CA LEU A 400 -20.92 -5.09 50.07
C LEU A 400 -21.22 -6.60 49.96
N SER A 401 -20.26 -7.48 50.22
CA SER A 401 -20.50 -8.92 50.32
C SER A 401 -21.34 -9.29 51.54
N SER A 402 -21.23 -8.48 52.61
CA SER A 402 -21.86 -8.74 53.91
C SER A 402 -22.95 -7.71 54.25
N HIS A 403 -23.01 -6.59 53.52
CA HIS A 403 -24.00 -5.52 53.69
C HIS A 403 -24.62 -5.17 52.34
N PRO A 404 -25.97 -5.08 52.22
CA PRO A 404 -26.64 -4.87 50.94
C PRO A 404 -26.42 -3.46 50.36
N GLU A 405 -26.05 -2.49 51.19
CA GLU A 405 -25.80 -1.11 50.80
C GLU A 405 -24.67 -0.48 51.64
N ILE A 406 -24.05 0.56 51.11
CA ILE A 406 -23.02 1.34 51.79
C ILE A 406 -23.30 2.83 51.64
N THR A 407 -23.30 3.56 52.75
CA THR A 407 -23.40 5.01 52.75
C THR A 407 -22.03 5.65 52.50
N LEU A 408 -22.03 6.92 52.10
CA LEU A 408 -20.79 7.68 51.95
C LEU A 408 -19.99 7.76 53.26
N GLY A 409 -20.67 7.86 54.40
CA GLY A 409 -20.03 7.95 55.72
C GLY A 409 -19.28 6.67 56.06
N GLU A 410 -19.93 5.52 55.90
CA GLU A 410 -19.32 4.21 56.14
C GLU A 410 -18.15 3.96 55.20
N PHE A 411 -18.29 4.26 53.91
CA PHE A 411 -17.18 4.08 52.96
C PHE A 411 -15.97 4.96 53.30
N ARG A 412 -16.22 6.22 53.69
CA ARG A 412 -15.18 7.14 54.15
C ARG A 412 -14.43 6.57 55.36
N ASP A 413 -15.18 6.07 56.34
CA ASP A 413 -14.62 5.58 57.61
C ASP A 413 -13.83 4.28 57.40
N LEU A 414 -14.31 3.40 56.51
CA LEU A 414 -13.59 2.17 56.13
C LEU A 414 -12.27 2.45 55.41
N LEU A 415 -12.21 3.47 54.55
CA LEU A 415 -10.97 3.85 53.86
C LEU A 415 -10.04 4.72 54.71
N GLY A 416 -10.54 5.33 55.80
CA GLY A 416 -9.77 6.28 56.60
C GLY A 416 -9.36 7.53 55.82
N THR A 417 -10.25 8.03 54.96
CA THR A 417 -9.99 9.19 54.09
C THR A 417 -10.98 10.32 54.34
N SER A 418 -10.76 11.52 53.81
CA SER A 418 -11.73 12.60 53.88
C SER A 418 -12.94 12.36 52.97
N ARG A 419 -14.07 13.01 53.33
CA ARG A 419 -15.35 12.90 52.60
C ARG A 419 -15.19 13.24 51.11
N LYS A 420 -14.30 14.18 50.77
CA LYS A 420 -14.01 14.61 49.40
C LYS A 420 -13.56 13.43 48.51
N TYR A 421 -12.56 12.66 48.95
CA TYR A 421 -12.01 11.55 48.16
C TYR A 421 -12.90 10.31 48.17
N ALA A 422 -13.62 10.06 49.27
CA ALA A 422 -14.64 9.01 49.32
C ALA A 422 -15.76 9.26 48.30
N VAL A 423 -16.25 10.50 48.17
CA VAL A 423 -17.22 10.86 47.12
C VAL A 423 -16.64 10.63 45.73
N MET A 424 -15.43 11.12 45.48
CA MET A 424 -14.76 11.01 44.19
C MET A 424 -14.62 9.55 43.71
N LEU A 425 -14.17 8.66 44.59
CA LEU A 425 -14.03 7.23 44.27
C LEU A 425 -15.39 6.59 43.99
N LEU A 426 -16.40 6.83 44.83
CA LEU A 426 -17.72 6.26 44.64
C LEU A 426 -18.41 6.77 43.37
N GLU A 427 -18.27 8.05 43.02
CA GLU A 427 -18.77 8.58 41.75
C GLU A 427 -18.08 7.93 40.55
N THR A 428 -16.78 7.66 40.65
CA THR A 428 -16.03 6.97 39.60
C THR A 428 -16.46 5.52 39.47
N TYR A 429 -16.72 4.81 40.59
CA TYR A 429 -17.27 3.46 40.58
C TYR A 429 -18.70 3.42 40.02
N ASP A 430 -19.52 4.43 40.30
CA ASP A 430 -20.86 4.57 39.70
C ASP A 430 -20.76 4.73 38.17
N GLN A 431 -19.83 5.57 37.67
CA GLN A 431 -19.57 5.73 36.23
C GLN A 431 -19.08 4.43 35.58
N MET A 432 -18.25 3.66 36.29
CA MET A 432 -17.78 2.34 35.84
C MET A 432 -18.84 1.24 35.98
N LYS A 433 -20.02 1.54 36.53
CA LYS A 433 -21.12 0.61 36.82
C LYS A 433 -20.78 -0.47 37.86
N ILE A 434 -19.76 -0.23 38.68
CA ILE A 434 -19.35 -1.09 39.80
C ILE A 434 -20.31 -0.92 40.97
N THR A 435 -20.78 0.31 41.20
CA THR A 435 -21.84 0.64 42.17
C THR A 435 -22.98 1.38 41.50
N LYS A 436 -24.12 1.47 42.19
CA LYS A 436 -25.24 2.31 41.80
C LYS A 436 -25.76 3.08 43.01
N LYS A 437 -25.87 4.40 42.87
CA LYS A 437 -26.45 5.27 43.89
C LYS A 437 -27.97 5.05 44.01
N MET A 438 -28.44 4.81 45.23
CA MET A 438 -29.85 4.68 45.60
C MET A 438 -30.10 5.48 46.89
N GLY A 439 -30.79 6.61 46.76
CA GLY A 439 -30.96 7.54 47.89
C GLY A 439 -29.61 8.03 48.41
N ASP A 440 -29.38 7.84 49.71
CA ASP A 440 -28.15 8.22 50.41
C ASP A 440 -27.09 7.12 50.45
N ALA A 441 -27.41 5.93 49.95
CA ALA A 441 -26.54 4.76 49.92
C ALA A 441 -26.18 4.33 48.48
N ARG A 442 -25.27 3.37 48.37
CA ARG A 442 -24.88 2.70 47.13
C ARG A 442 -25.02 1.21 47.28
N ILE A 443 -25.55 0.60 46.23
CA ILE A 443 -25.69 -0.85 46.11
C ILE A 443 -24.71 -1.38 45.04
N PRO A 444 -24.43 -2.69 45.00
CA PRO A 444 -23.66 -3.30 43.92
C PRO A 444 -24.25 -2.98 42.54
N GLY A 445 -23.37 -2.63 41.61
CA GLY A 445 -23.69 -2.39 40.21
C GLY A 445 -23.70 -3.68 39.38
N GLY A 446 -23.68 -3.54 38.06
CA GLY A 446 -23.74 -4.67 37.13
C GLY A 446 -22.38 -5.23 36.71
N LYS A 447 -21.27 -4.74 37.28
CA LYS A 447 -19.89 -5.10 36.92
C LYS A 447 -19.02 -5.43 38.12
#